data_AF-A0A0S2MSF2-F1
#
_entry.id   AF-A0A0S2MSF2-F1
#
_cell.length_a   1.000
_cell.length_b   1.000
_cell.length_c   1.000
_cell.angle_alpha   90.00
_cell.angle_beta   90.00
_cell.angle_gamma   90.00
#
_symmetry.space_group_name_H-M   'P 1'
#
loop_
_entity.id
_entity.type
_entity.pdbx_description
1 polymer ?
#
loop_
_entity_poly.entity_id
_entity_poly.type
_entity_poly.pdbx_seq_one_letter_code
_entity_poly.pdbx_strand_id
1 'polypeptide(L)' 'FIILSLYMMMFIYLSLYNYEYYFSMLFLIFCVCESVLGLSILVSLIRTHGNDFFFSLNMLC' A
#
# COMPACT_ATOMS: atom_id res chain seq x y z
N PHE A 1 9.62 1.84 -2.10
CA PHE A 1 10.40 1.76 -3.36
C PHE A 1 9.70 0.89 -4.40
N ILE A 2 9.30 -0.34 -4.04
CA ILE A 2 8.63 -1.33 -4.92
C ILE A 2 7.35 -0.77 -5.59
N ILE A 3 6.51 -0.06 -4.84
CA ILE A 3 5.25 0.52 -5.35
C ILE A 3 5.53 1.60 -6.39
N LEU A 4 6.55 2.44 -6.18
CA LEU A 4 6.93 3.49 -7.13
C LEU A 4 7.53 2.90 -8.41
N SER A 5 8.34 1.84 -8.31
CA SER A 5 8.89 1.17 -9.50
C SER A 5 7.81 0.47 -10.31
N LEU A 6 6.81 -0.14 -9.65
CA LEU A 6 5.64 -0.72 -10.33
C LEU A 6 4.79 0.35 -11.01
N TYR A 7 4.58 1.48 -10.33
CA TYR A 7 3.87 2.62 -10.90
C TYR A 7 4.57 3.13 -12.17
N MET A 8 5.90 3.30 -12.14
CA MET A 8 6.65 3.77 -13.32
C MET A 8 6.56 2.79 -14.50
N MET A 9 6.64 1.49 -14.26
CA MET A 9 6.47 0.49 -15.33
C MET A 9 5.06 0.51 -15.93
N MET A 10 4.03 0.60 -15.08
CA MET A 10 2.63 0.69 -15.52
C MET A 10 2.35 2.00 -16.27
N PHE A 11 2.93 3.11 -15.82
CA PHE A 11 2.79 4.41 -16.46
C PHE A 11 3.40 4.41 -17.86
N ILE A 12 4.59 3.83 -18.03
CA ILE A 12 5.22 3.68 -19.35
C ILE A 12 4.36 2.78 -20.24
N TYR A 13 3.85 1.66 -19.72
CA TYR A 13 3.00 0.76 -20.48
C TYR A 13 1.71 1.45 -20.97
N LEU A 14 1.00 2.18 -20.11
CA LEU A 14 -0.22 2.90 -20.49
C LEU A 14 0.06 4.11 -21.41
N SER A 15 1.23 4.74 -21.30
CA SER A 15 1.61 5.85 -22.19
C SER A 15 1.75 5.40 -23.65
N LEU A 16 2.13 4.15 -23.88
CA LEU A 16 2.24 3.54 -25.22
C LEU A 16 0.87 3.28 -25.86
N TYR A 17 -0.18 3.11 -25.06
CA TYR A 17 -1.56 2.87 -25.52
C TYR A 17 -2.38 4.15 -25.72
N ASN A 18 -1.76 5.33 -25.62
CA ASN A 18 -2.42 6.63 -25.81
C ASN A 18 -3.61 6.88 -24.84
N TYR A 19 -3.29 7.24 -23.59
CA TYR A 19 -4.06 8.18 -22.75
C TYR A 19 -5.05 7.69 -21.67
N GLU A 20 -4.90 6.50 -21.09
CA GLU A 20 -5.66 6.14 -19.87
C GLU A 20 -4.94 6.54 -18.57
N TYR A 21 -4.53 7.82 -18.44
CA TYR A 21 -3.90 8.31 -17.19
C TYR A 21 -4.85 8.31 -15.98
N TYR A 22 -6.16 8.24 -16.22
CA TYR A 22 -7.14 8.05 -15.15
C TYR A 22 -6.94 6.74 -14.39
N PHE A 23 -6.57 5.68 -15.11
CA PHE A 23 -6.36 4.37 -14.51
C PHE A 23 -5.10 4.35 -13.62
N SER A 24 -4.04 5.06 -14.04
CA SER A 24 -2.82 5.18 -13.24
C SER A 24 -3.03 6.02 -11.97
N MET A 25 -3.89 7.05 -12.01
CA MET A 25 -4.29 7.80 -10.81
C MET A 25 -5.13 6.95 -9.85
N LEU A 26 -6.10 6.18 -10.35
CA LEU A 26 -6.89 5.27 -9.52
C LEU A 26 -6.01 4.25 -8.81
N PHE A 27 -5.04 3.66 -9.51
CA PHE A 27 -4.08 2.72 -8.92
C PHE A 27 -3.29 3.34 -7.76
N LEU A 28 -2.82 4.58 -7.91
CA LEU A 28 -2.09 5.28 -6.84
C LEU A 28 -2.96 5.50 -5.60
N ILE A 29 -4.22 5.90 -5.79
CA ILE A 29 -5.15 6.15 -4.66
C ILE A 29 -5.38 4.85 -3.88
N PHE A 30 -5.65 3.74 -4.56
CA PHE A 30 -5.82 2.44 -3.89
C PHE A 30 -4.58 2.02 -3.10
N CYS A 31 -3.38 2.22 -3.66
CA CYS A 31 -2.14 1.81 -3.02
C CYS A 31 -1.83 2.65 -1.76
N VAL A 32 -2.13 3.95 -1.79
CA VAL A 32 -2.02 4.82 -0.60
C VAL A 32 -3.04 4.41 0.46
N CYS A 33 -4.29 4.11 0.07
CA CYS A 33 -5.33 3.69 1.00
C CYS A 33 -4.97 2.38 1.74
N GLU A 34 -4.43 1.38 1.05
CA GLU A 34 -3.96 0.14 1.72
C GLU A 34 -2.86 0.42 2.74
N SER A 35 -1.93 1.31 2.40
CA SER A 35 -0.85 1.72 3.30
C SER A 35 -1.39 2.41 4.57
N VAL A 36 -2.41 3.26 4.42
CA VAL A 36 -3.07 3.96 5.54
C VAL A 36 -3.91 3.00 6.40
N LEU A 37 -4.58 2.02 5.78
CA LEU A 37 -5.32 0.97 6.51
C LEU A 37 -4.36 0.10 7.33
N GLY A 38 -3.23 -0.30 6.76
CA GLY A 38 -2.20 -1.03 7.50
C GLY A 38 -1.68 -0.25 8.70
N LEU A 39 -1.43 1.05 8.55
CA LEU A 39 -1.01 1.92 9.65
C LEU A 39 -2.10 2.11 10.71
N SER A 40 -3.37 2.26 10.32
CA SER A 40 -4.46 2.47 11.29
C SER A 40 -4.73 1.21 12.13
N ILE A 41 -4.58 0.03 11.54
CA ILE A 41 -4.60 -1.26 12.25
C ILE A 41 -3.40 -1.38 13.19
N LEU A 42 -2.22 -0.98 12.74
CA LEU A 42 -1.02 -0.98 13.58
C LEU A 42 -1.20 -0.08 14.82
N VAL A 43 -1.73 1.13 14.63
CA VAL A 43 -2.00 2.07 15.74
C VAL A 43 -3.10 1.53 16.67
N SER A 44 -4.13 0.88 16.15
CA SER A 44 -5.19 0.30 16.98
C SER A 44 -4.66 -0.86 17.83
N LEU A 45 -3.79 -1.71 17.27
CA LEU A 45 -3.11 -2.80 17.99
C LEU A 45 -2.22 -2.28 19.13
N ILE A 46 -1.46 -1.20 18.89
CA ILE A 46 -0.62 -0.57 19.94
C ILE A 46 -1.48 -0.06 21.11
N ARG A 47 -2.67 0.50 20.82
CA ARG A 47 -3.55 1.08 21.84
C ARG A 47 -4.35 0.04 22.62
N THR A 48 -4.67 -1.13 22.06
CA THR A 48 -5.51 -2.14 22.71
C THR A 48 -4.70 -3.25 23.40
N HIS A 49 -3.61 -3.70 22.77
CA HIS A 49 -2.78 -4.80 23.28
C HIS A 49 -1.30 -4.45 23.07
N GLY A 50 -0.77 -3.62 23.97
CA GLY A 50 0.62 -3.17 23.91
C GLY A 50 1.63 -4.33 23.90
N ASN A 51 2.58 -4.26 22.96
CA ASN A 51 3.80 -5.08 22.78
C ASN A 51 3.62 -6.60 22.54
N ASP A 52 2.73 -7.29 23.24
CA ASP A 52 2.62 -8.76 23.18
C ASP A 52 2.05 -9.26 21.84
N PHE A 53 1.14 -8.49 21.22
CA PHE A 53 0.59 -8.82 19.90
C PHE A 53 1.53 -8.51 18.74
N PHE A 54 2.47 -7.58 18.91
CA PHE A 54 3.51 -7.33 17.91
C PHE A 54 4.46 -8.53 17.81
N PHE A 55 4.83 -9.09 18.97
CA PHE A 55 5.69 -10.27 19.02
C PHE A 55 4.97 -11.52 18.51
N SER A 56 3.66 -11.67 18.76
CA SER A 56 2.87 -12.79 18.21
C SER A 56 2.59 -12.66 16.71
N LEU A 57 2.34 -11.45 16.18
CA LEU A 57 2.24 -11.21 14.73
C LEU A 57 3.56 -11.53 14.02
N ASN A 58 4.70 -11.15 14.61
CA ASN A 58 6.02 -11.47 14.07
C ASN A 58 6.40 -12.96 14.19
N MET A 59 5.66 -13.75 14.98
CA MET A 59 5.80 -15.22 15.07
C MET A 59 4.82 -15.97 14.15
N LEU A 60 3.72 -15.31 13.73
CA LEU A 60 2.71 -15.86 12.82
C LEU A 60 3.04 -15.62 11.34
N CYS A 61 3.84 -14.61 11.04
CA CYS A 61 4.46 -14.38 9.72
C CYS A 61 5.81 -15.08 9.63
#